data_AF-A0A521U6F5-F1
#
_entry.id   AF-A0A521U6F5-F1
#
_cell.length_a   1.000
_cell.length_b   1.000
_cell.length_c   1.000
_cell.angle_alpha   90.00
_cell.angle_beta   90.00
_cell.angle_gamma   90.00
#
_symmetry.space_group_name_H-M   'P 1'
#
loop_
_entity.id
_entity.type
_entity.pdbx_description
1 polymer ?
#
loop_
_entity_poly.entity_id
_entity_poly.type
_entity_poly.pdbx_seq_one_letter_code
_entity_poly.pdbx_strand_id
1 'polypeptide(L)'
;MFFSARIRGAVVPFLIEDKVHTSQHHDQLERYATWLKAQKLKHDAAADVRVYFKTGYHFDEDRAAEKHDYLIVGLDEVVGFYSTHRAASDILDDYRRYVTAMLEGRRAALEGYRALGRDFVQYEFLCALKRDCPENIGAGAIARGTNMGGTPWTHYAIASFPKVLAGLHESLFLRVDARQDDDGKRRYYLGLRQYGYVKDREKSNPGSRQLKLARLAQYKVHLAAAREEVGSSLRFGRVSNDHRGANESEVGILFFDEETQTPGAVLAAWPAVHRALVGRFRAMSPPNP
;
A
#
# COMPACT_ATOMS: atom_id res chain seq x y z
N MET A 1 -23.47 -11.15 7.37
CA MET A 1 -24.16 -12.23 8.12
C MET A 1 -24.74 -11.66 9.41
N PHE A 2 -25.96 -12.05 9.78
CA PHE A 2 -26.57 -11.70 11.05
C PHE A 2 -27.06 -12.96 11.76
N PHE A 3 -26.85 -13.04 13.07
CA PHE A 3 -27.43 -14.07 13.93
C PHE A 3 -27.55 -13.55 15.36
N SER A 4 -28.30 -14.26 16.20
CA SER A 4 -28.39 -13.98 17.63
C SER A 4 -27.96 -15.21 18.41
N ALA A 5 -27.24 -15.00 19.52
CA ALA A 5 -26.81 -16.07 20.41
C ALA A 5 -27.20 -15.75 21.86
N ARG A 6 -27.50 -16.79 22.65
CA ARG A 6 -27.73 -16.62 24.08
C ARG A 6 -26.39 -16.73 24.83
N ILE A 7 -25.95 -15.63 25.43
CA ILE A 7 -24.69 -15.54 26.17
C ILE A 7 -25.02 -15.20 27.62
N ARG A 8 -24.70 -16.11 28.54
CA ARG A 8 -24.97 -15.95 29.99
C ARG A 8 -26.44 -15.54 30.29
N GLY A 9 -27.38 -16.14 29.55
CA GLY A 9 -28.82 -15.90 29.70
C GLY A 9 -29.38 -14.73 28.87
N ALA A 10 -28.55 -13.83 28.35
CA ALA A 10 -28.99 -12.70 27.52
C ALA A 10 -28.93 -13.05 26.02
N VAL A 11 -29.90 -12.59 25.24
CA VAL A 11 -29.82 -12.66 23.77
C VAL A 11 -28.93 -11.53 23.28
N VAL A 12 -27.91 -11.87 22.49
CA VAL A 12 -26.96 -10.92 21.91
C VAL A 12 -27.00 -11.05 20.39
N PRO A 13 -27.41 -10.00 19.66
CA PRO A 13 -27.30 -9.95 18.21
C PRO A 13 -25.85 -9.72 17.75
N PHE A 14 -25.47 -10.44 16.71
CA PHE A 14 -24.19 -10.35 16.02
C PHE A 14 -24.41 -9.94 14.57
N LEU A 15 -23.62 -8.99 14.11
CA LEU A 15 -23.51 -8.62 12.71
C LEU A 15 -22.06 -8.79 12.27
N ILE A 16 -21.82 -9.68 11.32
CA ILE A 16 -20.51 -9.91 10.72
C ILE A 16 -20.56 -9.44 9.26
N GLU A 17 -19.85 -8.37 8.94
CA GLU A 17 -19.58 -8.00 7.55
C GLU A 17 -18.31 -8.74 7.12
N ASP A 18 -18.46 -9.70 6.21
CA ASP A 18 -17.33 -10.46 5.67
C ASP A 18 -16.94 -9.90 4.30
N LYS A 19 -15.67 -9.57 4.14
CA LYS A 19 -15.06 -9.13 2.88
C LYS A 19 -13.92 -10.06 2.51
N VAL A 20 -13.61 -10.13 1.22
CA VAL A 20 -12.45 -10.89 0.73
C VAL A 20 -11.47 -9.96 0.01
N HIS A 21 -11.94 -9.26 -1.03
CA HIS A 21 -11.09 -8.43 -1.89
C HIS A 21 -11.45 -6.94 -1.91
N THR A 22 -12.57 -6.57 -1.30
CA THR A 22 -13.08 -5.20 -1.30
C THR A 22 -13.03 -4.60 0.09
N SER A 23 -13.19 -3.28 0.16
CA SER A 23 -13.41 -2.55 1.40
C SER A 23 -14.86 -2.08 1.46
N GLN A 24 -15.29 -1.58 2.61
CA GLN A 24 -16.55 -0.88 2.72
C GLN A 24 -16.57 0.34 1.78
N HIS A 25 -17.71 0.56 1.13
CA HIS A 25 -17.95 1.74 0.31
C HIS A 25 -19.26 2.39 0.74
N HIS A 26 -19.33 3.72 0.58
CA HIS A 26 -20.50 4.53 0.95
C HIS A 26 -20.88 4.43 2.44
N ASP A 27 -22.15 4.66 2.75
CA ASP A 27 -22.77 4.61 4.06
C ASP A 27 -23.16 3.17 4.49
N GLN A 28 -22.57 2.14 3.85
CA GLN A 28 -22.95 0.73 4.06
C GLN A 28 -22.91 0.33 5.55
N LEU A 29 -21.81 0.62 6.25
CA LEU A 29 -21.63 0.23 7.65
C LEU A 29 -22.59 0.99 8.58
N GLU A 30 -22.87 2.25 8.29
CA GLU A 30 -23.82 3.08 9.05
C GLU A 30 -25.26 2.57 8.90
N ARG A 31 -25.65 2.21 7.68
CA ARG A 31 -26.96 1.61 7.40
C ARG A 31 -27.14 0.30 8.16
N TYR A 32 -26.12 -0.55 8.18
CA TYR A 32 -26.19 -1.81 8.92
C TYR A 32 -26.19 -1.62 10.44
N ALA A 33 -25.43 -0.65 10.95
CA ALA A 33 -25.48 -0.29 12.36
C ALA A 33 -26.88 0.22 12.78
N THR A 34 -27.51 1.04 11.93
CA THR A 34 -28.87 1.54 12.16
C THR A 34 -29.89 0.40 12.16
N TRP A 35 -29.78 -0.53 11.21
CA TRP A 35 -30.63 -1.71 11.17
C TRP A 35 -30.44 -2.61 12.41
N LEU A 36 -29.20 -2.80 12.88
CA LEU A 36 -28.89 -3.61 14.04
C LEU A 36 -29.46 -3.01 15.33
N LYS A 37 -29.46 -1.68 15.48
CA LYS A 37 -30.13 -0.99 16.59
C LYS A 37 -31.62 -1.33 16.67
N ALA A 38 -32.31 -1.42 15.53
CA ALA A 38 -33.71 -1.84 15.51
C ALA A 38 -33.89 -3.31 15.93
N GLN A 39 -32.97 -4.21 15.52
CA GLN A 39 -33.00 -5.61 15.96
C GLN A 39 -32.73 -5.75 17.46
N LYS A 40 -31.78 -4.98 18.00
CA LYS A 40 -31.46 -4.94 19.43
C LYS A 40 -32.70 -4.62 20.26
N LEU A 41 -33.47 -3.60 19.84
CA LEU A 41 -34.72 -3.21 20.50
C LEU A 41 -35.78 -4.32 20.44
N LYS A 42 -35.92 -4.97 19.27
CA LYS A 42 -36.87 -6.07 19.07
C LYS A 42 -36.58 -7.29 19.96
N HIS A 43 -35.32 -7.52 20.29
CA HIS A 43 -34.87 -8.68 21.07
C HIS A 43 -34.60 -8.37 22.54
N ASP A 44 -34.91 -7.14 23.01
CA ASP A 44 -34.60 -6.67 24.36
C ASP A 44 -33.13 -6.92 24.76
N ALA A 45 -32.23 -6.77 23.78
CA ALA A 45 -30.82 -7.06 23.96
C ALA A 45 -30.09 -5.85 24.55
N ALA A 46 -29.33 -6.05 25.63
CA ALA A 46 -28.56 -4.97 26.26
C ALA A 46 -27.34 -4.54 25.42
N ALA A 47 -26.78 -5.45 24.63
CA ALA A 47 -25.58 -5.24 23.82
C ALA A 47 -25.76 -5.81 22.40
N ASP A 48 -24.97 -5.32 21.46
CA ASP A 48 -24.81 -5.86 20.10
C ASP A 48 -23.32 -5.99 19.79
N VAL A 49 -22.97 -6.94 18.92
CA VAL A 49 -21.58 -7.14 18.48
C VAL A 49 -21.51 -6.96 16.98
N ARG A 50 -20.62 -6.07 16.54
CA ARG A 50 -20.35 -5.78 15.14
C ARG A 50 -18.93 -6.20 14.81
N VAL A 51 -18.78 -7.06 13.82
CA VAL A 51 -17.48 -7.57 13.38
C VAL A 51 -17.30 -7.21 11.91
N TYR A 52 -16.20 -6.53 11.60
CA TYR A 52 -15.72 -6.39 10.24
C TYR A 52 -14.63 -7.44 10.05
N PHE A 53 -14.96 -8.46 9.27
CA PHE A 53 -14.13 -9.62 9.05
C PHE A 53 -13.60 -9.62 7.63
N LYS A 54 -12.32 -9.94 7.47
CA LYS A 54 -11.72 -10.15 6.15
C LYS A 54 -10.78 -11.33 6.22
N THR A 55 -11.08 -12.36 5.44
CA THR A 55 -10.15 -13.47 5.18
C THR A 55 -8.91 -13.01 4.40
N GLY A 56 -9.07 -11.94 3.61
CA GLY A 56 -7.98 -11.26 2.89
C GLY A 56 -7.12 -10.34 3.78
N TYR A 57 -6.46 -9.36 3.16
CA TYR A 57 -5.65 -8.36 3.89
C TYR A 57 -6.48 -7.15 4.29
N HIS A 58 -6.33 -6.71 5.54
CA HIS A 58 -6.89 -5.45 6.03
C HIS A 58 -5.91 -4.33 5.70
N PHE A 59 -6.31 -3.46 4.77
CA PHE A 59 -5.57 -2.23 4.48
C PHE A 59 -6.01 -1.11 5.44
N ASP A 60 -5.28 0.00 5.47
CA ASP A 60 -5.64 1.14 6.34
C ASP A 60 -7.07 1.63 6.09
N GLU A 61 -7.59 1.55 4.85
CA GLU A 61 -8.96 1.94 4.56
C GLU A 61 -9.99 1.06 5.31
N ASP A 62 -9.67 -0.22 5.53
CA ASP A 62 -10.54 -1.12 6.29
C ASP A 62 -10.64 -0.69 7.76
N ARG A 63 -9.66 0.06 8.29
CA ARG A 63 -9.72 0.63 9.66
C ARG A 63 -10.83 1.65 9.85
N ALA A 64 -11.36 2.24 8.77
CA ALA A 64 -12.49 3.15 8.88
C ALA A 64 -13.77 2.47 9.42
N ALA A 65 -13.85 1.13 9.42
CA ALA A 65 -14.93 0.39 10.08
C ALA A 65 -15.00 0.64 11.60
N GLU A 66 -13.86 0.91 12.26
CA GLU A 66 -13.80 1.22 13.70
C GLU A 66 -14.62 2.47 14.04
N LYS A 67 -14.72 3.44 13.11
CA LYS A 67 -15.55 4.64 13.29
C LYS A 67 -17.06 4.36 13.39
N HIS A 68 -17.48 3.14 13.05
CA HIS A 68 -18.86 2.67 13.13
C HIS A 68 -19.05 1.59 14.23
N ASP A 69 -18.12 1.54 15.19
CA ASP A 69 -18.07 0.58 16.31
C ASP A 69 -17.92 -0.89 15.87
N TYR A 70 -17.31 -1.15 14.70
CA TYR A 70 -16.99 -2.51 14.29
C TYR A 70 -15.66 -2.94 14.91
N LEU A 71 -15.64 -4.16 15.48
CA LEU A 71 -14.42 -4.87 15.79
C LEU A 71 -13.83 -5.40 14.48
N ILE A 72 -12.60 -4.98 14.16
CA ILE A 72 -11.88 -5.53 13.00
C ILE A 72 -11.22 -6.84 13.42
N VAL A 73 -11.55 -7.90 12.71
CA VAL A 73 -11.01 -9.24 12.97
C VAL A 73 -10.29 -9.71 11.71
N GLY A 74 -8.98 -9.83 11.81
CA GLY A 74 -8.11 -10.37 10.78
C GLY A 74 -7.80 -11.84 10.98
N LEU A 75 -6.91 -12.32 10.12
CA LEU A 75 -6.52 -13.72 10.09
C LEU A 75 -5.74 -14.13 11.34
N ASP A 76 -4.89 -13.24 11.87
CA ASP A 76 -4.17 -13.46 13.12
C ASP A 76 -5.13 -13.63 14.31
N GLU A 77 -6.15 -12.77 14.44
CA GLU A 77 -7.15 -12.88 15.50
C GLU A 77 -7.96 -14.18 15.39
N VAL A 78 -8.35 -14.58 14.19
CA VAL A 78 -9.08 -15.83 13.97
C VAL A 78 -8.23 -17.06 14.30
N VAL A 79 -6.97 -17.10 13.84
CA VAL A 79 -6.06 -18.19 14.17
C VAL A 79 -5.81 -18.24 15.68
N GLY A 80 -5.62 -17.09 16.32
CA GLY A 80 -5.47 -16.96 17.78
C GLY A 80 -6.69 -17.49 18.54
N PHE A 81 -7.91 -17.11 18.12
CA PHE A 81 -9.15 -17.61 18.69
C PHE A 81 -9.24 -19.13 18.59
N TYR A 82 -9.05 -19.68 17.39
CA TYR A 82 -9.12 -21.13 17.20
C TYR A 82 -8.00 -21.87 17.93
N SER A 83 -6.81 -21.28 18.12
CA SER A 83 -5.72 -21.91 18.86
C SER A 83 -6.08 -22.18 20.33
N THR A 84 -6.94 -21.33 20.92
CA THR A 84 -7.32 -21.37 22.34
C THR A 84 -8.69 -22.01 22.58
N HIS A 85 -9.56 -22.05 21.56
CA HIS A 85 -10.91 -22.59 21.67
C HIS A 85 -11.09 -23.81 20.77
N ARG A 86 -11.53 -24.92 21.37
CA ARG A 86 -11.81 -26.17 20.67
C ARG A 86 -13.27 -26.53 20.83
N ALA A 87 -13.87 -26.97 19.73
CA ALA A 87 -15.17 -27.60 19.71
C ALA A 87 -15.08 -28.80 18.77
N ALA A 88 -15.72 -29.91 19.14
CA ALA A 88 -15.78 -31.10 18.29
C ALA A 88 -16.70 -30.80 17.10
N SER A 89 -16.11 -30.46 15.96
CA SER A 89 -16.83 -30.18 14.72
C SER A 89 -15.87 -30.25 13.54
N ASP A 90 -16.14 -31.17 12.61
CA ASP A 90 -15.32 -31.36 11.41
C ASP A 90 -15.21 -30.06 10.58
N ILE A 91 -16.32 -29.31 10.50
CA ILE A 91 -16.37 -28.02 9.78
C ILE A 91 -15.43 -26.99 10.43
N LEU A 92 -15.41 -26.91 11.76
CA LEU A 92 -14.55 -25.96 12.47
C LEU A 92 -13.08 -26.38 12.40
N ASP A 93 -12.79 -27.68 12.35
CA ASP A 93 -11.43 -28.19 12.20
C ASP A 93 -10.90 -27.96 10.77
N ASP A 94 -11.73 -28.17 9.75
CA ASP A 94 -11.41 -27.79 8.36
C ASP A 94 -11.13 -26.30 8.23
N TYR A 95 -12.02 -25.47 8.77
CA TYR A 95 -11.85 -24.03 8.73
C TYR A 95 -10.59 -23.58 9.47
N ARG A 96 -10.28 -24.20 10.63
CA ARG A 96 -9.04 -23.96 11.38
C ARG A 96 -7.80 -24.25 10.53
N ARG A 97 -7.76 -25.42 9.87
CA ARG A 97 -6.63 -25.78 8.98
C ARG A 97 -6.48 -24.76 7.85
N TYR A 98 -7.59 -24.36 7.24
CA TYR A 98 -7.61 -23.38 6.16
C TYR A 98 -7.04 -22.02 6.60
N VAL A 99 -7.54 -21.43 7.70
CA VAL A 99 -7.09 -20.10 8.14
C VAL A 99 -5.64 -20.11 8.64
N THR A 100 -5.19 -21.20 9.27
CA THR A 100 -3.79 -21.38 9.67
C THR A 100 -2.88 -21.44 8.43
N ALA A 101 -3.22 -22.26 7.43
CA ALA A 101 -2.44 -22.37 6.20
C ALA A 101 -2.40 -21.03 5.43
N MET A 102 -3.50 -20.27 5.42
CA MET A 102 -3.51 -18.93 4.84
C MET A 102 -2.55 -17.98 5.58
N LEU A 103 -2.50 -18.04 6.91
CA LEU A 103 -1.66 -17.16 7.71
C LEU A 103 -0.17 -17.48 7.52
N GLU A 104 0.17 -18.76 7.53
CA GLU A 104 1.51 -19.24 7.21
C GLU A 104 1.92 -18.84 5.79
N GLY A 105 1.03 -19.03 4.82
CA GLY A 105 1.24 -18.62 3.43
C GLY A 105 1.38 -17.10 3.25
N ARG A 106 0.73 -16.28 4.10
CA ARG A 106 0.95 -14.83 4.16
C ARG A 106 2.34 -14.51 4.71
N ARG A 107 2.71 -15.09 5.85
CA ARG A 107 4.00 -14.83 6.50
C ARG A 107 5.17 -15.22 5.60
N ALA A 108 5.12 -16.40 4.98
CA ALA A 108 6.12 -16.84 4.02
C ALA A 108 6.20 -15.95 2.77
N ALA A 109 5.07 -15.36 2.34
CA ALA A 109 5.05 -14.42 1.22
C ALA A 109 5.78 -13.10 1.52
N LEU A 110 6.07 -12.78 2.78
CA LEU A 110 6.83 -11.57 3.11
C LEU A 110 8.35 -11.77 3.00
N GLU A 111 8.81 -13.02 2.87
CA GLU A 111 10.24 -13.36 2.89
C GLU A 111 10.89 -13.27 1.49
N GLY A 112 10.13 -13.49 0.41
CA GLY A 112 10.66 -13.61 -0.94
C GLY A 112 10.22 -12.50 -1.91
N TYR A 113 11.15 -11.99 -2.74
CA TYR A 113 10.84 -10.91 -3.69
C TYR A 113 9.76 -11.26 -4.73
N ARG A 114 9.57 -12.54 -5.07
CA ARG A 114 8.54 -12.99 -6.03
C ARG A 114 7.13 -12.71 -5.53
N ALA A 115 6.94 -12.65 -4.21
CA ALA A 115 5.65 -12.39 -3.61
C ALA A 115 5.21 -10.92 -3.71
N LEU A 116 6.10 -10.01 -4.14
CA LEU A 116 5.76 -8.63 -4.51
C LEU A 116 4.77 -8.53 -5.67
N GLY A 117 4.40 -9.66 -6.30
CA GLY A 117 3.25 -9.74 -7.19
C GLY A 117 1.89 -9.63 -6.50
N ARG A 118 1.83 -9.82 -5.18
CA ARG A 118 0.60 -9.74 -4.38
C ARG A 118 0.44 -8.33 -3.83
N ASP A 119 -0.79 -7.82 -3.85
CA ASP A 119 -1.09 -6.43 -3.47
C ASP A 119 -0.74 -6.11 -2.01
N PHE A 120 -1.06 -7.03 -1.09
CA PHE A 120 -0.75 -6.86 0.32
C PHE A 120 0.76 -6.86 0.61
N VAL A 121 1.55 -7.66 -0.13
CA VAL A 121 3.01 -7.71 0.05
C VAL A 121 3.64 -6.39 -0.41
N GLN A 122 3.17 -5.82 -1.52
CA GLN A 122 3.61 -4.47 -1.95
C GLN A 122 3.25 -3.42 -0.90
N TYR A 123 2.06 -3.52 -0.32
CA TYR A 123 1.58 -2.59 0.69
C TYR A 123 2.38 -2.68 1.99
N GLU A 124 2.57 -3.88 2.54
CA GLU A 124 3.40 -4.09 3.74
C GLU A 124 4.84 -3.62 3.53
N PHE A 125 5.44 -3.94 2.38
CA PHE A 125 6.77 -3.48 2.03
C PHE A 125 6.88 -1.95 2.04
N LEU A 126 5.92 -1.25 1.42
CA LEU A 126 5.92 0.21 1.39
C LEU A 126 5.55 0.85 2.73
N CYS A 127 4.73 0.19 3.55
CA CYS A 127 4.47 0.62 4.93
C CYS A 127 5.73 0.53 5.79
N ALA A 128 6.47 -0.58 5.69
CA ALA A 128 7.77 -0.73 6.35
C ALA A 128 8.75 0.34 5.87
N LEU A 129 8.84 0.56 4.55
CA LEU A 129 9.70 1.59 3.97
C LEU A 129 9.34 2.98 4.47
N LYS A 130 8.04 3.35 4.48
CA LYS A 130 7.55 4.64 5.00
C LYS A 130 7.90 4.84 6.47
N ARG A 131 7.75 3.82 7.31
CA ARG A 131 8.09 3.89 8.74
C ARG A 131 9.56 4.28 8.92
N ASP A 132 10.42 3.71 8.10
CA ASP A 132 11.88 3.90 8.21
C ASP A 132 12.38 5.10 7.38
N CYS A 133 11.50 5.70 6.55
CA CYS A 133 11.76 6.84 5.66
C CYS A 133 10.72 7.97 5.84
N PRO A 134 10.50 8.52 7.05
CA PRO A 134 9.39 9.44 7.30
C PRO A 134 9.52 10.80 6.58
N GLU A 135 10.74 11.21 6.21
CA GLU A 135 11.00 12.50 5.58
C GLU A 135 10.32 12.60 4.20
N ASN A 136 9.58 13.68 4.00
CA ASN A 136 8.92 13.95 2.72
C ASN A 136 8.81 15.47 2.47
N ILE A 137 8.25 15.85 1.32
CA ILE A 137 7.99 17.23 0.93
C ILE A 137 6.50 17.36 0.59
N GLY A 138 5.67 17.80 1.53
CA GLY A 138 4.23 17.98 1.33
C GLY A 138 3.49 16.71 0.90
N ALA A 139 4.00 15.53 1.28
CA ALA A 139 3.53 14.21 0.84
C ALA A 139 3.43 13.25 2.04
N GLY A 140 3.68 11.95 1.84
CA GLY A 140 3.73 10.95 2.92
C GLY A 140 2.60 9.93 2.93
N ALA A 141 1.64 10.04 2.01
CA ALA A 141 0.56 9.08 1.86
C ALA A 141 1.04 7.80 1.15
N ILE A 142 0.50 6.66 1.58
CA ILE A 142 0.51 5.44 0.78
C ILE A 142 -0.85 5.35 0.11
N ALA A 143 -0.87 5.05 -1.19
CA ALA A 143 -2.09 4.72 -1.89
C ALA A 143 -1.91 3.43 -2.67
N ARG A 144 -3.02 2.74 -2.91
CA ARG A 144 -3.06 1.48 -3.63
C ARG A 144 -4.23 1.46 -4.60
N GLY A 145 -4.15 0.56 -5.55
CA GLY A 145 -5.24 0.28 -6.47
C GLY A 145 -4.87 -0.81 -7.46
N THR A 146 -5.61 -0.84 -8.55
CA THR A 146 -5.44 -1.84 -9.60
C THR A 146 -5.38 -1.14 -10.95
N ASN A 147 -4.44 -1.55 -11.79
CA ASN A 147 -4.38 -1.09 -13.19
C ASN A 147 -5.57 -1.68 -13.99
N MET A 148 -5.87 -1.14 -15.17
CA MET A 148 -6.94 -1.67 -16.03
C MET A 148 -6.78 -3.17 -16.37
N GLY A 149 -5.55 -3.69 -16.36
CA GLY A 149 -5.26 -5.11 -16.55
C GLY A 149 -5.28 -5.97 -15.28
N GLY A 150 -5.87 -5.50 -14.18
CA GLY A 150 -5.98 -6.27 -12.94
C GLY A 150 -4.70 -6.36 -12.09
N THR A 151 -3.58 -5.81 -12.57
CA THR A 151 -2.31 -5.83 -11.81
C THR A 151 -2.38 -4.80 -10.68
N PRO A 152 -2.14 -5.21 -9.42
CA PRO A 152 -2.16 -4.29 -8.30
C PRO A 152 -0.97 -3.34 -8.36
N TRP A 153 -1.18 -2.15 -7.82
CA TRP A 153 -0.12 -1.18 -7.58
C TRP A 153 -0.29 -0.60 -6.18
N THR A 154 0.83 -0.39 -5.51
CA THR A 154 0.91 0.42 -4.29
C THR A 154 2.05 1.40 -4.44
N HIS A 155 1.82 2.67 -4.09
CA HIS A 155 2.87 3.68 -4.09
C HIS A 155 2.96 4.43 -2.76
N TYR A 156 4.16 4.92 -2.45
CA TYR A 156 4.45 5.78 -1.32
C TYR A 156 4.92 7.14 -1.84
N ALA A 157 4.13 8.19 -1.62
CA ALA A 157 4.44 9.54 -2.09
C ALA A 157 5.49 10.20 -1.18
N ILE A 158 6.62 10.62 -1.77
CA ILE A 158 7.75 11.20 -1.04
C ILE A 158 7.92 12.70 -1.27
N ALA A 159 7.41 13.23 -2.38
CA ALA A 159 7.40 14.67 -2.64
C ALA A 159 6.21 15.09 -3.49
N SER A 160 5.78 16.33 -3.27
CA SER A 160 4.59 16.95 -3.85
C SER A 160 4.93 18.42 -4.08
N PHE A 161 5.01 18.82 -5.35
CA PHE A 161 5.40 20.17 -5.76
C PHE A 161 4.24 20.83 -6.51
N PRO A 162 3.47 21.72 -5.86
CA PRO A 162 2.36 22.39 -6.49
C PRO A 162 2.82 23.37 -7.56
N LYS A 163 2.17 23.32 -8.72
CA LYS A 163 2.28 24.31 -9.81
C LYS A 163 3.68 24.48 -10.45
N VAL A 164 4.62 23.58 -10.20
CA VAL A 164 6.01 23.69 -10.72
C VAL A 164 6.16 23.32 -12.20
N LEU A 165 5.14 22.71 -12.81
CA LEU A 165 5.12 22.33 -14.23
C LEU A 165 4.19 23.26 -15.02
N ALA A 166 4.57 24.54 -15.13
CA ALA A 166 3.76 25.58 -15.78
C ALA A 166 2.32 25.64 -15.21
N GLY A 167 2.18 25.67 -13.89
CA GLY A 167 0.89 25.68 -13.20
C GLY A 167 0.32 24.30 -12.87
N LEU A 168 0.92 23.21 -13.36
CA LEU A 168 0.54 21.84 -13.03
C LEU A 168 1.30 21.30 -11.82
N HIS A 169 0.67 20.37 -11.11
CA HIS A 169 1.24 19.67 -9.98
C HIS A 169 2.23 18.58 -10.44
N GLU A 170 3.31 18.41 -9.69
CA GLU A 170 4.27 17.31 -9.84
C GLU A 170 4.36 16.52 -8.54
N SER A 171 4.42 15.20 -8.64
CA SER A 171 4.66 14.33 -7.50
C SER A 171 5.80 13.34 -7.76
N LEU A 172 6.51 12.99 -6.70
CA LEU A 172 7.48 11.90 -6.68
C LEU A 172 7.00 10.81 -5.74
N PHE A 173 7.09 9.56 -6.17
CA PHE A 173 6.69 8.42 -5.36
C PHE A 173 7.54 7.19 -5.63
N LEU A 174 7.58 6.31 -4.64
CA LEU A 174 8.14 4.97 -4.73
C LEU A 174 7.02 3.99 -5.03
N ARG A 175 7.22 3.08 -5.99
CA ARG A 175 6.23 2.06 -6.36
C ARG A 175 6.92 0.73 -6.63
N VAL A 176 6.27 -0.37 -6.25
CA VAL A 176 6.69 -1.71 -6.66
C VAL A 176 6.01 -2.06 -7.98
N ASP A 177 6.80 -2.46 -8.97
CA ASP A 177 6.32 -2.90 -10.28
C ASP A 177 7.07 -4.16 -10.73
N ALA A 178 6.68 -4.71 -11.88
CA ALA A 178 7.42 -5.79 -12.54
C ALA A 178 7.67 -5.46 -14.01
N ARG A 179 8.88 -5.80 -14.50
CA ARG A 179 9.19 -5.85 -15.93
C ARG A 179 10.27 -6.88 -16.22
N GLN A 180 10.56 -7.11 -17.49
CA GLN A 180 11.75 -7.85 -17.88
C GLN A 180 13.00 -7.03 -17.52
N ASP A 181 13.96 -7.69 -16.87
CA ASP A 181 15.31 -7.16 -16.70
C ASP A 181 16.09 -7.23 -18.02
N ASP A 182 17.37 -6.85 -17.97
CA ASP A 182 18.26 -6.88 -19.14
C ASP A 182 18.50 -8.32 -19.67
N ASP A 183 18.26 -9.35 -18.85
CA ASP A 183 18.34 -10.78 -19.20
C ASP A 183 17.00 -11.35 -19.72
N GLY A 184 15.98 -10.52 -19.89
CA GLY A 184 14.64 -10.94 -20.31
C GLY A 184 13.81 -11.65 -19.23
N LYS A 185 14.31 -11.74 -17.99
CA LYS A 185 13.60 -12.36 -16.86
C LYS A 185 12.65 -11.36 -16.23
N ARG A 186 11.41 -11.78 -15.99
CA ARG A 186 10.45 -10.96 -15.23
C ARG A 186 10.96 -10.81 -13.78
N ARG A 187 11.27 -9.57 -13.39
CA ARG A 187 11.65 -9.22 -12.02
C ARG A 187 10.79 -8.10 -11.48
N TYR A 188 10.58 -8.14 -10.17
CA TYR A 188 10.00 -7.03 -9.43
C TYR A 188 11.07 -5.98 -9.16
N TYR A 189 10.66 -4.72 -9.06
CA TYR A 189 11.57 -3.62 -8.75
C TYR A 189 10.89 -2.53 -7.93
N LEU A 190 11.67 -1.84 -7.11
CA LEU A 190 11.30 -0.57 -6.51
C LEU A 190 11.66 0.56 -7.49
N GLY A 191 10.65 1.27 -7.98
CA GLY A 191 10.81 2.40 -8.88
C GLY A 191 10.60 3.72 -8.14
N LEU A 192 11.57 4.63 -8.23
CA LEU A 192 11.36 6.05 -7.96
C LEU A 192 10.83 6.70 -9.24
N ARG A 193 9.63 7.26 -9.16
CA ARG A 193 8.92 7.81 -10.31
C ARG A 193 8.59 9.29 -10.12
N GLN A 194 8.63 10.01 -11.23
CA GLN A 194 8.12 11.37 -11.37
C GLN A 194 6.78 11.31 -12.10
N TYR A 195 5.76 11.93 -11.52
CA TYR A 195 4.46 12.09 -12.14
C TYR A 195 4.07 13.56 -12.29
N GLY A 196 3.52 13.89 -13.44
CA GLY A 196 2.95 15.19 -13.76
C GLY A 196 2.07 15.05 -15.00
N TYR A 197 0.82 15.48 -14.90
CA TYR A 197 -0.20 15.26 -15.94
C TYR A 197 -0.03 16.22 -17.14
N VAL A 198 1.11 16.11 -17.84
CA VAL A 198 1.53 17.04 -18.91
C VAL A 198 1.07 16.61 -20.30
N LYS A 199 0.90 15.31 -20.55
CA LYS A 199 0.63 14.77 -21.89
C LYS A 199 -0.64 15.36 -22.50
N ASP A 200 -1.69 15.44 -21.71
CA ASP A 200 -3.01 15.92 -22.14
C ASP A 200 -3.21 17.42 -21.86
N ARG A 201 -2.19 18.10 -21.32
CA ARG A 201 -2.26 19.49 -20.87
C ARG A 201 -1.28 20.42 -21.58
N GLU A 202 -0.40 19.92 -22.45
CA GLU A 202 0.60 20.76 -23.11
C GLU A 202 0.00 21.94 -23.90
N LYS A 203 -1.20 21.77 -24.48
CA LYS A 203 -1.91 22.88 -25.16
C LYS A 203 -2.36 23.99 -24.19
N SER A 204 -2.83 23.62 -23.01
CA SER A 204 -3.27 24.57 -21.97
C SER A 204 -2.13 25.08 -21.10
N ASN A 205 -1.00 24.36 -21.07
CA ASN A 205 0.16 24.64 -20.25
C ASN A 205 1.45 24.47 -21.10
N PRO A 206 1.71 25.37 -22.06
CA PRO A 206 2.88 25.27 -22.93
C PRO A 206 4.18 25.23 -22.13
N GLY A 207 5.09 24.33 -22.51
CA GLY A 207 6.38 24.17 -21.85
C GLY A 207 6.35 23.26 -20.61
N SER A 208 5.18 22.79 -20.17
CA SER A 208 5.05 21.88 -19.03
C SER A 208 5.85 20.59 -19.23
N ARG A 209 5.86 20.05 -20.46
CA ARG A 209 6.67 18.88 -20.82
C ARG A 209 8.16 19.16 -20.75
N GLN A 210 8.63 20.30 -21.22
CA GLN A 210 10.05 20.67 -21.17
C GLN A 210 10.53 20.82 -19.73
N LEU A 211 9.73 21.49 -18.89
CA LEU A 211 9.99 21.62 -17.45
C LEU A 211 10.04 20.25 -16.76
N LYS A 212 9.09 19.35 -17.08
CA LYS A 212 9.07 17.98 -16.54
C LYS A 212 10.34 17.22 -16.88
N LEU A 213 10.79 17.28 -18.14
CA LEU A 213 12.02 16.60 -18.57
C LEU A 213 13.28 17.21 -17.95
N ALA A 214 13.35 18.53 -17.80
CA ALA A 214 14.47 19.20 -17.13
C ALA A 214 14.57 18.77 -15.65
N ARG A 215 13.43 18.74 -14.94
CA ARG A 215 13.36 18.28 -13.56
C ARG A 215 13.67 16.79 -13.44
N LEU A 216 13.21 15.96 -14.38
CA LEU A 216 13.56 14.53 -14.43
C LEU A 216 15.08 14.32 -14.50
N ALA A 217 15.77 15.10 -15.32
CA ALA A 217 17.22 15.04 -15.42
C ALA A 217 17.89 15.43 -14.09
N GLN A 218 17.41 16.49 -13.42
CA GLN A 218 17.90 16.89 -12.11
C GLN A 218 17.67 15.80 -11.05
N TYR A 219 16.49 15.16 -11.03
CA TYR A 219 16.21 14.07 -10.10
C TYR A 219 17.14 12.87 -10.27
N LYS A 220 17.52 12.54 -11.52
CA LYS A 220 18.49 11.48 -11.80
C LYS A 220 19.88 11.82 -11.26
N VAL A 221 20.32 13.07 -11.43
CA VAL A 221 21.60 13.55 -10.87
C VAL A 221 21.57 13.51 -9.35
N HIS A 222 20.49 13.98 -8.71
CA HIS A 222 20.37 13.96 -7.26
C HIS A 222 20.28 12.55 -6.68
N LEU A 223 19.63 11.61 -7.37
CA LEU A 223 19.63 10.20 -6.97
C LEU A 223 21.03 9.60 -7.03
N ALA A 224 21.79 9.87 -8.09
CA ALA A 224 23.18 9.41 -8.19
C ALA A 224 24.04 9.98 -7.05
N ALA A 225 23.97 11.30 -6.83
CA ALA A 225 24.73 11.97 -5.77
C ALA A 225 24.34 11.49 -4.36
N ALA A 226 23.05 11.25 -4.09
CA ALA A 226 22.59 10.73 -2.81
C ALA A 226 23.11 9.31 -2.54
N ARG A 227 23.23 8.47 -3.57
CA ARG A 227 23.78 7.11 -3.42
C ARG A 227 25.27 7.12 -3.14
N GLU A 228 26.01 7.97 -3.83
CA GLU A 228 27.45 8.14 -3.67
C GLU A 228 27.79 8.67 -2.27
N GLU A 229 27.07 9.71 -1.82
CA GLU A 229 27.22 10.33 -0.49
C GLU A 229 27.11 9.31 0.65
N VAL A 230 26.17 8.37 0.54
CA VAL A 230 25.92 7.38 1.60
C VAL A 230 26.66 6.05 1.38
N GLY A 231 27.49 5.93 0.33
CA GLY A 231 28.21 4.69 0.01
C GLY A 231 27.27 3.50 -0.20
N SER A 232 26.11 3.71 -0.82
CA SER A 232 25.07 2.68 -0.91
C SER A 232 25.52 1.47 -1.77
N SER A 233 25.34 0.26 -1.24
CA SER A 233 25.52 -0.99 -1.98
C SER A 233 24.39 -1.30 -2.97
N LEU A 234 23.33 -0.48 -2.99
CA LEU A 234 22.17 -0.66 -3.86
C LEU A 234 22.53 -0.42 -5.34
N ARG A 235 22.23 -1.43 -6.16
CA ARG A 235 22.43 -1.50 -7.61
C ARG A 235 21.16 -1.13 -8.35
N PHE A 236 21.21 0.02 -8.99
CA PHE A 236 20.09 0.53 -9.79
C PHE A 236 20.18 0.01 -11.22
N GLY A 237 19.06 -0.45 -11.74
CA GLY A 237 18.93 -0.92 -13.12
C GLY A 237 18.75 0.22 -14.12
N ARG A 238 18.72 -0.15 -15.39
CA ARG A 238 18.44 0.79 -16.48
C ARG A 238 17.01 1.28 -16.43
N VAL A 239 16.82 2.60 -16.39
CA VAL A 239 15.48 3.23 -16.50
C VAL A 239 14.94 3.17 -17.92
N SER A 240 13.62 3.14 -18.06
CA SER A 240 12.95 3.27 -19.36
C SER A 240 13.24 4.64 -19.98
N ASN A 241 13.58 4.65 -21.27
CA ASN A 241 13.77 5.86 -22.06
C ASN A 241 12.41 6.48 -22.44
N ASP A 242 11.71 7.05 -21.45
CA ASP A 242 10.50 7.83 -21.72
C ASP A 242 10.86 9.27 -22.11
N HIS A 243 11.34 9.45 -23.34
CA HIS A 243 11.52 10.77 -23.94
C HIS A 243 10.19 11.39 -24.42
N ARG A 244 9.07 10.69 -24.23
CA ARG A 244 7.76 11.11 -24.76
C ARG A 244 7.04 12.10 -23.84
N GLY A 245 7.56 12.34 -22.64
CA GLY A 245 6.90 13.21 -21.67
C GLY A 245 5.54 12.65 -21.27
N ALA A 246 5.46 11.33 -21.05
CA ALA A 246 4.24 10.73 -20.52
C ALA A 246 3.96 11.30 -19.12
N ASN A 247 2.77 11.03 -18.60
CA ASN A 247 2.39 11.54 -17.29
C ASN A 247 3.30 10.99 -16.17
N GLU A 248 3.93 9.83 -16.38
CA GLU A 248 4.82 9.16 -15.42
C GLU A 248 6.17 8.84 -16.09
N SER A 249 7.27 9.10 -15.40
CA SER A 249 8.63 8.78 -15.89
C SER A 249 9.51 8.22 -14.77
N GLU A 250 10.42 7.31 -15.11
CA GLU A 250 11.33 6.67 -14.15
C GLU A 250 12.55 7.55 -13.86
N VAL A 251 12.75 7.85 -12.57
CA VAL A 251 13.96 8.51 -12.07
C VAL A 251 15.04 7.46 -11.81
N GLY A 252 14.67 6.37 -11.15
CA GLY A 252 15.57 5.25 -10.85
C GLY A 252 14.78 3.98 -10.56
N ILE A 253 15.39 2.84 -10.85
CA ILE A 253 14.80 1.53 -10.60
C ILE A 253 15.78 0.63 -9.88
N LEU A 254 15.30 -0.17 -8.93
CA LEU A 254 16.08 -1.14 -8.20
C LEU A 254 15.41 -2.50 -8.29
N PHE A 255 16.00 -3.44 -9.05
CA PHE A 255 15.46 -4.78 -9.20
C PHE A 255 15.70 -5.61 -7.94
N PHE A 256 14.67 -6.28 -7.46
CA PHE A 256 14.85 -7.24 -6.39
C PHE A 256 15.46 -8.54 -6.92
N ASP A 257 16.25 -9.20 -6.08
CA ASP A 257 16.82 -10.52 -6.33
C ASP A 257 16.87 -11.36 -5.04
N GLU A 258 17.36 -12.60 -5.15
CA GLU A 258 17.36 -13.58 -4.07
C GLU A 258 18.53 -13.42 -3.10
N GLU A 259 19.58 -12.66 -3.46
CA GLU A 259 20.86 -12.69 -2.74
C GLU A 259 21.28 -11.32 -2.18
N THR A 260 21.22 -10.28 -3.01
CA THR A 260 21.87 -8.99 -2.73
C THR A 260 20.88 -7.84 -2.63
N GLN A 261 19.77 -7.91 -3.35
CA GLN A 261 18.71 -6.91 -3.36
C GLN A 261 17.39 -7.53 -2.92
N THR A 262 17.45 -8.31 -1.84
CA THR A 262 16.23 -8.84 -1.20
C THR A 262 15.39 -7.69 -0.64
N PRO A 263 14.07 -7.87 -0.45
CA PRO A 263 13.24 -6.84 0.18
C PRO A 263 13.81 -6.34 1.52
N GLY A 264 14.33 -7.25 2.35
CA GLY A 264 14.99 -6.89 3.62
C GLY A 264 16.26 -6.06 3.43
N ALA A 265 17.13 -6.43 2.48
CA ALA A 265 18.34 -5.65 2.19
C ALA A 265 18.00 -4.23 1.70
N VAL A 266 16.96 -4.09 0.88
CA VAL A 266 16.47 -2.79 0.41
C VAL A 266 15.91 -1.97 1.57
N LEU A 267 15.07 -2.56 2.43
CA LEU A 267 14.54 -1.89 3.62
C LEU A 267 15.64 -1.40 4.56
N ALA A 268 16.74 -2.15 4.68
CA ALA A 268 17.88 -1.76 5.52
C ALA A 268 18.71 -0.63 4.91
N ALA A 269 18.96 -0.64 3.60
CA ALA A 269 19.88 0.30 2.95
C ALA A 269 19.21 1.56 2.39
N TRP A 270 17.94 1.47 1.96
CA TRP A 270 17.21 2.59 1.34
C TRP A 270 17.05 3.82 2.25
N PRO A 271 16.80 3.72 3.57
CA PRO A 271 16.57 4.88 4.42
C PRO A 271 17.67 5.95 4.37
N ALA A 272 18.94 5.54 4.29
CA ALA A 272 20.05 6.47 4.15
C ALA A 272 20.00 7.23 2.81
N VAL A 273 19.78 6.50 1.71
CA VAL A 273 19.62 7.10 0.36
C VAL A 273 18.41 8.03 0.33
N HIS A 274 17.29 7.63 0.93
CA HIS A 274 16.06 8.42 1.00
C HIS A 274 16.28 9.76 1.69
N ARG A 275 16.90 9.78 2.87
CA ARG A 275 17.17 11.02 3.61
C ARG A 275 18.03 12.00 2.81
N ALA A 276 19.13 11.52 2.24
CA ALA A 276 20.01 12.34 1.40
C ALA A 276 19.26 12.86 0.16
N LEU A 277 18.45 12.01 -0.47
CA LEU A 277 17.67 12.35 -1.65
C LEU A 277 16.60 13.43 -1.37
N VAL A 278 15.79 13.25 -0.33
CA VAL A 278 14.76 14.21 0.07
C VAL A 278 15.40 15.55 0.46
N GLY A 279 16.55 15.53 1.14
CA GLY A 279 17.32 16.75 1.42
C GLY A 279 17.68 17.53 0.15
N ARG A 280 18.14 16.83 -0.89
CA ARG A 280 18.46 17.42 -2.19
C ARG A 280 17.22 17.95 -2.91
N PHE A 281 16.11 17.23 -2.87
CA PHE A 281 14.85 17.66 -3.48
C PHE A 281 14.26 18.92 -2.82
N ARG A 282 14.44 19.10 -1.50
CA ARG A 282 14.02 20.33 -0.82
C ARG A 282 14.74 21.56 -1.36
N ALA A 283 16.01 21.44 -1.71
CA ALA A 283 16.78 22.53 -2.30
C ALA A 283 16.32 22.88 -3.73
N MET A 284 15.55 22.01 -4.39
CA MET A 284 14.96 22.26 -5.72
C MET A 284 13.59 22.95 -5.64
N SER A 285 12.96 22.99 -4.47
CA SER A 285 11.70 23.73 -4.31
C SER A 285 11.97 25.22 -4.46
N PRO A 286 11.17 25.96 -5.24
CA PRO A 286 11.18 27.40 -5.09
C PRO A 286 10.87 27.75 -3.63
N PRO A 287 11.49 28.78 -3.05
CA PRO A 287 11.09 29.25 -1.73
C PRO A 287 9.59 29.52 -1.77
N ASN A 288 8.84 28.97 -0.80
CA ASN A 288 7.41 29.24 -0.70
C ASN A 288 7.23 30.77 -0.63
N PRO A 289 6.35 31.37 -1.45
CA PRO A 289 5.95 32.75 -1.27
C PRO A 289 5.27 32.96 0.09
#